data_AF-A0A1F6CM88-F1
#
_entry.id   AF-A0A1F6CM88-F1
#
_cell.length_a   1.000
_cell.length_b   1.000
_cell.length_c   1.000
_cell.angle_alpha   90.00
_cell.angle_beta   90.00
_cell.angle_gamma   90.00
#
_symmetry.space_group_name_H-M   'P 1'
#
loop_
_entity.id
_entity.type
_entity.pdbx_description
1 polymer ?
#
loop_
_entity_poly.entity_id
_entity_poly.type
_entity_poly.pdbx_seq_one_letter_code
_entity_poly.pdbx_strand_id
1 'polypeptide(L)' 'MASEDQHEQIIQHLDLLNRQVARQNSIPRMFFVGIVYGIGFFVGSAIIATIALGIFGPWFAEIPWIRAAFETGASLLR' A
#
# COMPACT_ATOMS: atom_id res chain seq x y z
N MET A 1 -38.71 -33.29 -12.97
CA MET A 1 -38.88 -32.19 -13.94
C MET A 1 -38.51 -30.85 -13.32
N ALA A 2 -39.20 -30.32 -12.30
CA ALA A 2 -38.82 -29.02 -11.69
C ALA A 2 -37.41 -28.94 -11.05
N SER A 3 -36.82 -30.06 -10.63
CA SER A 3 -35.49 -30.09 -10.01
C SER A 3 -34.33 -30.10 -11.01
N GLU A 4 -34.56 -30.58 -12.25
CA GLU A 4 -33.54 -30.61 -13.31
C GLU A 4 -33.30 -29.21 -13.86
N ASP A 5 -34.36 -28.44 -14.07
CA ASP A 5 -34.30 -27.04 -14.55
C ASP A 5 -33.55 -26.13 -13.55
N GLN A 6 -33.72 -26.35 -12.25
CA GLN A 6 -32.99 -25.61 -11.21
C GLN A 6 -31.50 -25.97 -11.20
N HIS A 7 -31.16 -27.24 -11.42
CA HIS A 7 -29.77 -27.70 -11.50
C HIS A 7 -29.04 -27.09 -12.70
N GLU A 8 -29.69 -27.03 -13.87
CA GLU A 8 -29.11 -26.39 -15.06
C GLU A 8 -28.88 -24.89 -14.88
N GLN A 9 -29.82 -24.17 -14.26
CA GLN A 9 -29.67 -22.74 -13.98
C GLN A 9 -28.51 -22.45 -13.03
N ILE A 10 -28.29 -23.30 -12.03
CA ILE A 10 -27.17 -23.19 -11.08
C ILE A 10 -25.84 -23.39 -11.82
N ILE A 11 -25.76 -24.40 -12.70
CA ILE A 11 -24.54 -24.66 -13.49
C ILE A 11 -24.24 -23.49 -14.44
N GLN A 12 -25.26 -22.93 -15.10
CA GLN A 12 -25.09 -21.75 -15.95
C GLN A 12 -24.62 -20.52 -15.16
N HIS A 13 -25.16 -20.29 -13.97
CA HIS A 13 -24.70 -19.20 -13.11
C HIS A 13 -23.25 -19.38 -12.67
N LEU A 14 -22.87 -20.61 -12.30
CA LEU A 14 -21.48 -20.92 -11.94
C LEU A 14 -20.51 -20.69 -13.11
N ASP A 15 -20.87 -21.07 -14.33
CA ASP A 15 -20.03 -20.83 -15.51
C ASP A 15 -19.89 -19.34 -15.85
N LEU A 16 -20.98 -18.58 -15.71
CA LEU A 16 -20.97 -17.12 -15.89
C LEU A 16 -20.09 -16.42 -14.85
N LEU A 17 -20.22 -16.80 -13.57
CA LEU A 17 -19.36 -16.27 -12.50
C LEU A 17 -17.89 -16.64 -12.76
N ASN A 18 -17.60 -17.89 -13.12
CA ASN A 18 -16.23 -18.33 -13.35
C ASN A 18 -15.59 -17.57 -14.52
N ARG A 19 -16.33 -17.35 -15.62
CA ARG A 19 -15.88 -16.53 -16.75
C ARG A 19 -15.69 -15.07 -16.39
N GLN A 20 -16.53 -14.50 -15.53
CA GLN A 20 -16.39 -13.12 -15.06
C GLN A 20 -15.17 -12.96 -14.14
N VAL A 21 -14.97 -13.88 -13.20
CA VAL A 21 -13.81 -13.90 -12.30
C VAL A 21 -12.52 -14.08 -13.11
N ALA A 22 -12.50 -14.98 -14.10
CA ALA A 22 -11.34 -15.16 -14.98
C ALA A 22 -11.00 -13.90 -15.80
N ARG A 23 -12.00 -13.12 -16.23
CA ARG A 23 -11.77 -11.83 -16.92
C ARG A 23 -11.39 -10.70 -15.97
N GLN A 24 -11.95 -10.66 -14.77
CA GLN A 24 -11.66 -9.63 -13.76
C GLN A 24 -10.32 -9.82 -13.08
N ASN A 25 -9.85 -11.06 -12.95
CA ASN A 25 -8.52 -11.39 -12.44
C ASN A 25 -7.45 -11.09 -13.49
N SER A 26 -7.43 -9.84 -13.96
CA SER A 26 -6.38 -9.33 -14.82
C SER A 26 -5.15 -9.07 -13.96
N ILE A 27 -4.34 -10.12 -13.82
CA ILE A 27 -2.97 -10.07 -13.25
C ILE A 27 -2.22 -8.76 -13.59
N PRO A 28 -2.22 -8.25 -14.85
CA PRO A 28 -1.56 -6.98 -15.16
C PRO A 28 -2.15 -5.76 -14.45
N ARG A 29 -3.47 -5.71 -14.25
CA ARG A 29 -4.13 -4.62 -13.50
C ARG A 29 -3.79 -4.70 -12.02
N MET A 30 -3.80 -5.91 -11.45
CA MET A 30 -3.41 -6.14 -10.05
C MET A 30 -1.95 -5.72 -9.80
N PHE A 31 -1.06 -6.02 -10.74
CA PHE A 31 0.34 -5.60 -10.70
C PHE A 31 0.50 -4.09 -10.81
N PHE A 32 -0.19 -3.44 -11.77
CA PHE A 32 -0.15 -1.99 -11.93
C PHE A 32 -0.67 -1.26 -10.69
N VAL A 33 -1.81 -1.70 -10.14
CA VAL A 33 -2.38 -1.14 -8.90
C VAL A 33 -1.39 -1.32 -7.75
N GLY A 34 -0.77 -2.49 -7.62
CA GLY A 34 0.26 -2.75 -6.61
C GLY A 34 1.46 -1.80 -6.70
N ILE A 35 1.98 -1.55 -7.91
CA ILE A 35 3.09 -0.61 -8.12
C ILE A 35 2.69 0.83 -7.75
N VAL A 36 1.54 1.30 -8.24
CA VAL A 36 1.06 2.66 -7.98
C VAL A 36 0.86 2.89 -6.48
N TYR A 37 0.23 1.93 -5.79
CA TYR A 37 0.06 1.99 -4.34
C TYR A 37 1.39 1.90 -3.60
N GLY A 38 2.32 1.05 -4.05
CA GLY A 38 3.64 0.91 -3.43
C GLY A 38 4.45 2.21 -3.51
N ILE A 39 4.49 2.84 -4.68
CA ILE A 39 5.18 4.13 -4.88
C ILE A 39 4.49 5.22 -4.05
N GLY A 40 3.15 5.31 -4.12
CA GLY A 40 2.39 6.28 -3.34
C GLY A 40 2.59 6.13 -1.84
N PHE A 41 2.64 4.90 -1.34
CA PHE A 41 2.92 4.60 0.06
C PHE A 41 4.34 5.03 0.46
N PHE A 42 5.34 4.72 -0.35
CA PHE A 42 6.73 5.09 -0.06
C PHE A 42 6.91 6.61 0.00
N VAL A 43 6.45 7.31 -1.04
CA VAL A 43 6.55 8.77 -1.13
C VAL A 43 5.73 9.44 -0.02
N GLY A 44 4.49 9.01 0.19
CA GLY A 44 3.63 9.54 1.24
C GLY A 44 4.22 9.32 2.63
N SER A 45 4.77 8.15 2.91
CA SER A 45 5.43 7.83 4.18
C SER A 45 6.69 8.68 4.39
N ALA A 46 7.49 8.90 3.35
CA ALA A 46 8.68 9.76 3.44
C ALA A 46 8.32 11.22 3.77
N ILE A 47 7.26 11.75 3.15
CA ILE A 47 6.74 13.10 3.43
C ILE A 47 6.25 13.17 4.88
N ILE A 48 5.41 12.22 5.31
CA ILE A 48 4.88 12.18 6.68
C ILE A 48 6.03 12.07 7.70
N ALA A 49 7.01 11.20 7.45
CA ALA A 49 8.17 11.04 8.32
C ALA A 49 9.00 12.33 8.41
N THR A 50 9.20 13.03 7.29
CA THR A 50 9.93 14.30 7.26
C THR A 50 9.20 15.37 8.07
N ILE A 51 7.88 15.48 7.91
CA ILE A 51 7.05 16.42 8.68
C ILE A 51 7.06 16.05 10.16
N ALA A 52 6.92 14.77 10.48
CA ALA A 52 6.97 14.28 11.86
C ALA A 52 8.32 14.62 12.50
N LEU A 53 9.45 14.36 11.82
CA LEU A 53 10.77 14.72 12.33
C LEU A 53 10.97 16.23 12.43
N GLY A 54 10.37 17.03 11.54
CA GLY A 54 10.41 18.49 11.64
C GLY A 54 9.64 19.03 12.86
N ILE A 55 8.45 18.50 13.13
CA ILE A 55 7.60 18.94 14.24
C ILE A 55 8.07 18.38 15.58
N PHE A 56 8.37 17.08 15.63
CA PHE A 56 8.83 16.39 16.84
C PHE A 56 10.35 16.46 17.03
N GLY A 57 11.08 17.08 16.11
CA GLY A 57 12.53 17.27 16.18
C GLY A 57 13.02 17.84 17.52
N PRO A 58 12.37 18.86 18.11
CA PRO A 58 12.77 19.38 19.42
C PRO A 58 12.70 18.33 20.54
N TRP A 59 11.67 17.48 20.54
CA TRP A 59 11.52 16.38 21.50
C TRP A 59 12.55 15.27 21.27
N PHE A 60 12.83 14.91 20.02
CA PHE A 60 13.87 13.93 19.71
C PHE A 60 15.30 14.46 20.02
N ALA A 61 15.51 15.77 19.96
CA ALA A 61 16.79 16.41 20.32
C ALA A 61 17.07 16.44 21.84
N GLU A 62 16.12 16.07 22.68
CA GLU A 62 16.34 15.82 24.11
C GLU A 62 16.99 14.45 24.35
N ILE A 63 16.93 13.54 23.38
CA ILE A 63 17.55 12.24 23.45
C ILE A 63 19.06 12.37 23.16
N PRO A 64 19.96 12.02 24.11
CA PRO A 64 21.38 12.36 24.02
C PRO A 64 22.11 11.84 22.77
N TRP A 65 21.79 10.62 22.31
CA TRP A 65 22.43 10.03 21.13
C TRP A 65 21.95 10.66 19.81
N ILE A 66 20.71 11.14 19.76
CA ILE A 66 20.14 11.83 18.60
C ILE A 66 20.71 13.25 18.51
N ARG A 67 20.82 13.95 19.64
CA ARG A 67 21.45 15.28 19.70
C ARG A 67 22.90 15.26 19.21
N ALA A 68 23.70 14.29 19.67
CA ALA A 68 25.09 14.14 19.24
C ALA A 68 25.21 13.92 17.71
N ALA A 69 24.29 13.15 17.11
CA ALA A 69 24.24 12.94 15.67
C ALA A 69 23.88 14.22 14.91
N PHE A 70 22.94 15.02 15.41
CA PHE A 70 22.56 16.32 14.85
C PHE A 70 23.69 17.36 14.94
N GLU A 71 24.35 17.47 16.10
CA GLU A 71 25.48 18.39 16.30
C GLU A 71 26.66 18.02 15.38
N THR A 72 26.94 16.73 15.22
CA THR A 72 27.96 16.24 14.29
C THR A 72 27.61 16.61 12.84
N GLY A 73 26.37 16.38 12.41
CA GLY A 73 25.91 16.77 11.07
C GLY A 73 25.96 18.29 10.82
N ALA A 74 25.59 19.10 11.82
CA ALA A 74 25.66 20.55 11.73
C ALA A 74 27.11 21.07 11.69
N SER A 75 28.04 20.41 12.38
CA SER A 75 29.46 20.78 12.34
C SER A 75 30.11 20.52 10.98
N LEU A 76 29.60 19.54 10.20
CA LEU A 76 30.09 19.23 8.85
C LEU A 76 29.56 20.19 7.77
N LEU A 77 28.51 20.94 8.07
CA LEU A 77 27.90 21.94 7.17
C LEU A 77 28.48 23.36 7.36
N ARG A 78 29.41 23.53 8.31
CA ARG A 78 30.06 24.80 8.65
C ARG A 78 31.50 24.83 8.17
#